data_AF-A0A672GK53-F1
#
_entry.id   AF-A0A672GK53-F1
#
_cell.length_a   1.000
_cell.length_b   1.000
_cell.length_c   1.000
_cell.angle_alpha   90.00
_cell.angle_beta   90.00
_cell.angle_gamma   90.00
#
_symmetry.space_group_name_H-M   'P 1'
#
loop_
_entity.id
_entity.type
_entity.pdbx_description
1 polymer ?
#
loop_
_entity_poly.entity_id
_entity_poly.type
_entity_poly.pdbx_seq_one_letter_code
_entity_poly.pdbx_strand_id
1 'polypeptide(L)'
;MHSPGLSSAARTVCLCGLFESLMCVICLSSRDHPCITWSGLSRTIPVLLFVPEAVVSKDGNISCVGERYNMAFKIVRTESRLVRGILTNHGFHEVHPNSNDFNLMWTGSHLKPYILRSLQDFQKVNHFPR
;
A
#
# COMPACT_ATOMS: atom_id res chain seq x y z
N MET A 1 22.88 -3.34 -20.83
CA MET A 1 21.70 -4.11 -20.38
C MET A 1 20.67 -3.11 -19.90
N HIS A 2 19.61 -2.92 -20.68
CA HIS A 2 18.58 -1.92 -20.41
C HIS A 2 17.71 -2.38 -19.24
N SER A 3 17.69 -1.61 -18.16
CA SER A 3 16.69 -1.75 -17.10
C SER A 3 15.30 -1.60 -17.74
N PRO A 4 14.39 -2.59 -17.63
CA PRO A 4 13.03 -2.39 -18.09
C PRO A 4 12.42 -1.27 -17.25
N GLY A 5 11.74 -0.33 -17.92
CA GLY A 5 11.21 0.88 -17.30
C GLY A 5 10.42 0.59 -16.01
N LEU A 6 11.02 0.97 -14.88
CA LEU A 6 10.49 0.83 -13.52
C LEU A 6 9.19 1.62 -13.26
N SER A 7 8.65 2.30 -14.28
CA SER A 7 7.42 3.11 -14.22
C SER A 7 6.14 2.27 -14.05
N SER A 8 6.17 0.99 -14.44
CA SER A 8 5.03 0.07 -14.28
C SER A 8 5.21 -0.94 -13.13
N ALA A 9 6.45 -1.27 -12.76
CA ALA A 9 6.73 -2.30 -11.75
C ALA A 9 6.42 -1.87 -10.30
N ALA A 10 6.48 -0.57 -9.99
CA ALA A 10 6.23 -0.04 -8.64
C ALA A 10 4.73 0.02 -8.25
N ARG A 11 3.84 -0.48 -9.10
CA ARG A 11 2.43 -0.12 -9.07
C ARG A 11 1.50 -1.08 -8.33
N THR A 12 1.95 -2.26 -7.93
CA THR A 12 1.05 -3.23 -7.28
C THR A 12 1.26 -3.28 -5.77
N VAL A 13 0.49 -2.53 -4.99
CA VAL A 13 0.49 -2.69 -3.53
C VAL A 13 -0.25 -3.99 -3.19
N CYS A 14 0.44 -5.04 -2.75
CA CYS A 14 -0.25 -6.13 -2.06
C CYS A 14 -0.31 -5.77 -0.57
N LEU A 15 -1.48 -5.34 -0.08
CA LEU A 15 -1.74 -5.24 1.35
C LEU A 15 -1.99 -6.65 1.88
N CYS A 16 -0.92 -7.33 2.25
CA CYS A 16 -1.07 -8.51 3.09
C CYS A 16 -1.36 -8.02 4.52
N GLY A 17 -2.61 -8.17 4.96
CA GLY A 17 -2.99 -8.16 6.38
C GLY A 17 -3.06 -6.80 7.07
N LEU A 18 -4.13 -6.05 6.83
CA LEU A 18 -4.65 -5.12 7.83
C LEU A 18 -6.06 -5.58 8.23
N PHE A 19 -6.16 -6.17 9.42
CA PHE A 19 -7.37 -6.64 10.12
C PHE A 19 -7.97 -7.96 9.65
N GLU A 20 -7.41 -9.07 10.15
CA GLU A 20 -8.04 -10.05 11.07
C GLU A 20 -6.92 -11.06 11.42
N SER A 21 -6.68 -11.29 12.71
CA SER A 21 -5.61 -12.12 13.29
C SER A 21 -4.18 -11.55 13.33
N LEU A 22 -3.70 -11.46 14.56
CA LEU A 22 -2.32 -11.42 15.00
C LEU A 22 -1.54 -12.62 14.40
N MET A 23 -0.96 -12.48 13.21
CA MET A 23 0.18 -13.33 12.82
C MET A 23 1.14 -12.54 11.93
N CYS A 24 2.24 -12.20 12.59
CA CYS A 24 3.55 -11.98 12.00
C CYS A 24 3.84 -13.09 10.98
N VAL A 25 3.64 -12.81 9.69
CA VAL A 25 4.33 -13.54 8.65
C VAL A 25 5.68 -12.84 8.52
N ILE A 26 6.67 -13.41 9.19
CA ILE A 26 8.09 -13.12 9.00
C ILE A 26 8.38 -13.44 7.53
N CYS A 27 8.18 -12.47 6.65
CA CYS A 27 8.81 -12.46 5.34
C CYS A 27 10.28 -12.21 5.64
N LEU A 28 11.07 -13.28 5.69
CA LEU A 28 12.52 -13.26 5.79
C LEU A 28 13.07 -12.14 4.90
N SER A 29 13.60 -11.10 5.55
CA SER A 29 14.18 -9.92 4.92
C SER A 29 15.13 -10.36 3.81
N SER A 30 14.67 -10.22 2.56
CA SER A 30 15.58 -10.06 1.43
C SER A 30 16.32 -8.74 1.64
N ARG A 31 17.56 -8.67 1.18
CA ARG A 31 18.54 -7.58 1.38
C ARG A 31 18.13 -6.17 0.90
N ASP A 32 16.86 -5.98 0.55
CA ASP A 32 16.26 -4.76 0.03
C ASP A 32 15.17 -4.30 1.02
N HIS A 33 15.38 -3.12 1.62
CA HIS A 33 14.48 -2.26 2.40
C HIS A 33 13.33 -2.89 3.25
N PRO A 34 13.21 -2.60 4.57
CA PRO A 34 12.27 -3.27 5.49
C PRO A 34 10.78 -3.20 5.10
N CYS A 35 10.36 -2.17 4.36
CA CYS A 35 8.96 -1.94 4.01
C CYS A 35 8.55 -2.41 2.61
N ILE A 36 9.45 -3.01 1.83
CA ILE A 36 9.10 -3.52 0.49
C ILE A 36 9.83 -4.83 0.20
N THR A 37 9.09 -5.82 -0.30
CA THR A 37 9.66 -7.06 -0.83
C THR A 37 9.08 -7.36 -2.21
N TRP A 38 9.72 -8.28 -2.93
CA TRP A 38 9.36 -8.64 -4.30
C TRP A 38 8.93 -10.11 -4.35
N SER A 39 7.73 -10.34 -4.87
CA SER A 39 7.08 -11.65 -4.92
C SER A 39 6.77 -12.10 -6.35
N GLY A 40 6.28 -13.34 -6.49
CA GLY A 40 6.02 -14.01 -7.77
C GLY A 40 7.24 -14.77 -8.30
N LEU A 41 7.02 -15.64 -9.30
CA LEU A 41 8.07 -16.48 -9.90
C LEU A 41 9.23 -15.64 -10.46
N SER A 42 8.92 -14.47 -11.01
CA SER A 42 9.88 -13.50 -11.57
C SER A 42 10.30 -12.40 -10.60
N ARG A 43 9.83 -12.39 -9.34
CA ARG A 43 10.05 -11.29 -8.36
C ARG A 43 9.69 -9.90 -8.90
N THR A 44 8.60 -9.81 -9.68
CA THR A 44 8.15 -8.55 -10.29
C THR A 44 6.97 -7.91 -9.57
N ILE A 45 6.39 -8.59 -8.58
CA ILE A 45 5.21 -8.11 -7.85
C ILE A 45 5.66 -7.50 -6.54
N PRO A 46 5.65 -6.16 -6.37
CA PRO A 46 5.99 -5.56 -5.11
C PRO A 46 4.95 -5.90 -4.04
N VAL A 47 5.41 -6.07 -2.81
CA VAL A 47 4.59 -6.25 -1.62
C VAL A 47 5.07 -5.22 -0.62
N LEU A 48 4.15 -4.35 -0.19
CA LEU A 48 4.45 -3.36 0.83
C LEU A 48 4.15 -3.94 2.20
N LEU A 49 5.11 -3.78 3.10
CA LEU A 49 5.02 -4.25 4.47
C LEU A 49 4.79 -3.02 5.36
N PHE A 50 3.64 -3.00 6.05
CA PHE A 50 3.33 -1.98 7.02
C PHE A 50 3.75 -2.44 8.40
N VAL A 51 4.71 -1.74 8.99
CA VAL A 51 5.29 -2.10 10.29
C VAL A 51 4.74 -1.20 11.41
N PRO A 52 4.39 -1.74 12.59
CA PRO A 52 3.83 -0.95 13.69
C PRO A 52 4.82 0.08 14.26
N GLU A 53 6.13 -0.16 14.10
CA GLU A 53 7.21 0.74 14.49
C GLU A 53 7.05 2.13 13.87
N ALA A 54 6.45 2.21 12.67
CA ALA A 54 6.14 3.46 12.00
C ALA A 54 5.24 4.39 12.85
N VAL A 55 4.39 3.83 13.71
CA VAL A 55 3.50 4.63 14.59
C VAL A 55 4.26 5.25 15.75
N VAL A 56 5.32 4.59 16.21
CA VAL A 56 6.05 4.96 17.43
C VAL A 56 7.31 5.77 17.12
N SER A 57 7.95 5.54 15.97
CA SER A 57 9.19 6.20 15.55
C SER A 57 9.07 6.80 14.15
N LYS A 58 9.62 8.00 13.97
CA LYS A 58 9.82 8.62 12.66
C LYS A 58 11.17 8.18 12.09
N ASP A 59 11.21 6.95 11.60
CA ASP A 59 12.37 6.42 10.89
C ASP A 59 12.25 6.74 9.39
N GLY A 60 13.20 7.52 8.87
CA GLY A 60 13.24 7.89 7.45
C GLY A 60 13.40 6.69 6.51
N ASN A 61 13.91 5.55 6.99
CA ASN A 61 13.88 4.32 6.20
C ASN A 61 12.42 3.91 5.95
N ILE A 62 11.59 3.87 6.99
CA ILE A 62 10.18 3.43 6.86
C ILE A 62 9.42 4.30 5.84
N SER A 63 9.62 5.62 5.84
CA SER A 63 8.92 6.53 4.93
C SER A 63 9.50 6.59 3.51
N CYS A 64 10.77 6.21 3.32
CA CYS A 64 11.46 6.47 2.05
C CYS A 64 10.82 5.80 0.83
N VAL A 65 10.20 4.63 1.00
CA VAL A 65 9.57 3.91 -0.13
C VAL A 65 8.32 4.67 -0.61
N GLY A 66 7.44 5.09 0.31
CA GLY A 66 6.25 5.85 -0.04
C GLY A 66 6.61 7.17 -0.71
N GLU A 67 7.58 7.90 -0.15
CA GLU A 67 8.05 9.18 -0.69
C GLU A 67 8.70 9.03 -2.07
N ARG A 68 9.61 8.06 -2.22
CA ARG A 68 10.35 7.83 -3.47
C ARG A 68 9.44 7.54 -4.66
N TYR A 69 8.34 6.83 -4.43
CA TYR A 69 7.39 6.46 -5.48
C TYR A 69 6.13 7.35 -5.49
N ASN A 70 6.13 8.42 -4.70
CA ASN A 70 5.00 9.35 -4.55
C ASN A 70 3.67 8.62 -4.30
N MET A 71 3.69 7.65 -3.38
CA MET A 71 2.54 6.81 -3.11
C MET A 71 1.44 7.61 -2.42
N ALA A 72 0.20 7.38 -2.84
CA ALA A 72 -0.96 8.08 -2.32
C ALA A 72 -2.04 7.14 -1.80
N PHE A 73 -2.77 7.59 -0.78
CA PHE A 73 -3.95 6.91 -0.27
C PHE A 73 -5.14 7.84 -0.14
N LYS A 74 -6.33 7.27 -0.09
CA LYS A 74 -7.54 8.00 0.29
C LYS A 74 -8.41 7.19 1.23
N ILE A 75 -9.05 7.88 2.17
CA ILE A 75 -10.00 7.29 3.11
C ILE A 75 -11.42 7.72 2.71
N VAL A 76 -12.32 6.75 2.57
CA VAL A 76 -13.69 6.99 2.09
C VAL A 76 -14.70 6.36 3.05
N ARG A 77 -15.66 7.17 3.54
CA ARG A 77 -16.75 6.74 4.43
C ARG A 77 -16.29 6.08 5.74
N THR A 78 -15.15 6.51 6.30
CA THR A 78 -14.67 6.06 7.62
C THR A 78 -13.67 7.05 8.22
N GLU A 79 -13.54 7.04 9.55
CA GLU A 79 -12.50 7.75 10.30
C GLU A 79 -11.48 6.76 10.88
N SER A 80 -10.68 6.12 10.01
CA SER A 80 -9.66 5.15 10.43
C SER A 80 -8.34 5.84 10.81
N ARG A 81 -8.28 6.45 12.00
CA ARG A 81 -7.11 7.25 12.45
C ARG A 81 -5.80 6.45 12.48
N LEU A 82 -5.84 5.20 12.94
CA LEU A 82 -4.65 4.34 12.98
C LEU A 82 -4.14 4.02 11.56
N VAL A 83 -5.06 3.64 10.66
CA VAL A 83 -4.73 3.36 9.25
C VAL A 83 -4.11 4.59 8.60
N ARG A 84 -4.72 5.76 8.78
CA ARG A 84 -4.18 7.04 8.31
C ARG A 84 -2.75 7.25 8.82
N GLY A 85 -2.53 7.12 10.13
CA GLY A 85 -1.22 7.28 10.74
C GLY A 85 -0.17 6.32 10.20
N ILE A 86 -0.50 5.03 10.08
CA ILE A 86 0.41 4.02 9.50
C ILE A 86 0.79 4.40 8.06
N LEU A 87 -0.18 4.75 7.21
CA LEU A 87 0.08 5.10 5.81
C LEU A 87 0.94 6.36 5.68
N THR A 88 0.60 7.42 6.43
CA THR A 88 1.38 8.66 6.46
C THR A 88 2.81 8.42 6.94
N ASN A 89 3.01 7.59 7.97
CA ASN A 89 4.34 7.32 8.51
C ASN A 89 5.17 6.40 7.59
N HIS A 90 4.54 5.69 6.65
CA HIS A 90 5.21 4.98 5.55
C HIS A 90 5.44 5.87 4.31
N GLY A 91 5.26 7.19 4.45
CA GLY A 91 5.56 8.15 3.39
C GLY A 91 4.46 8.28 2.34
N PHE A 92 3.26 7.74 2.57
CA PHE A 92 2.14 7.98 1.67
C PHE A 92 1.49 9.33 1.97
N HIS A 93 1.04 10.02 0.92
CA HIS A 93 0.26 11.25 1.07
C HIS A 93 -1.25 10.97 0.94
N GLU A 94 -2.05 11.63 1.77
CA GLU A 94 -3.52 11.54 1.70
C GLU A 94 -4.03 12.45 0.58
N VAL A 95 -4.81 11.90 -0.35
CA VAL A 95 -5.49 12.66 -1.41
C VAL A 95 -6.97 12.82 -1.12
N HIS A 96 -7.59 13.80 -1.76
CA HIS A 96 -9.03 14.04 -1.65
C HIS A 96 -9.83 12.77 -2.03
N PRO A 97 -10.95 12.44 -1.36
CA PRO A 97 -11.75 11.24 -1.65
C PRO A 97 -12.17 11.08 -3.12
N ASN A 98 -12.37 12.20 -3.82
CA ASN A 98 -12.73 12.24 -5.25
C ASN A 98 -11.53 12.14 -6.21
N SER A 99 -10.29 12.12 -5.70
CA SER A 99 -9.10 11.92 -6.54
C SER A 99 -9.08 10.51 -7.13
N ASN A 100 -8.72 10.41 -8.40
CA ASN A 100 -8.43 9.15 -9.07
C ASN A 100 -6.95 8.81 -9.09
N ASP A 101 -6.08 9.71 -8.64
CA ASP A 101 -4.65 9.46 -8.49
C ASP A 101 -4.37 8.98 -7.06
N PHE A 102 -4.41 7.65 -6.88
CA PHE A 102 -4.16 6.98 -5.61
C PHE A 102 -3.66 5.56 -5.84
N ASN A 103 -2.95 4.99 -4.87
CA ASN A 103 -2.55 3.58 -4.86
C ASN A 103 -3.48 2.76 -3.97
N LEU A 104 -3.86 3.31 -2.81
CA LEU A 104 -4.72 2.63 -1.83
C LEU A 104 -5.97 3.44 -1.49
N MET A 105 -7.15 2.85 -1.67
CA MET A 105 -8.41 3.36 -1.14
C MET A 105 -8.84 2.51 0.07
N TRP A 106 -8.91 3.13 1.25
CA TRP A 106 -9.42 2.51 2.46
C TRP A 106 -10.86 2.94 2.70
N THR A 107 -11.79 1.98 2.74
CA THR A 107 -13.23 2.24 2.86
C THR A 107 -13.84 1.57 4.09
N GLY A 108 -14.82 2.24 4.69
CA GLY A 108 -15.61 1.69 5.81
C GLY A 108 -16.69 0.69 5.39
N SER A 109 -16.96 0.57 4.09
CA SER A 109 -17.99 -0.31 3.54
C SER A 109 -17.62 -0.82 2.14
N HIS A 110 -18.26 -1.91 1.73
CA HIS A 110 -18.09 -2.48 0.40
C HIS A 110 -18.41 -1.46 -0.69
N LEU A 111 -17.59 -1.47 -1.74
CA LEU A 111 -17.79 -0.64 -2.91
C LEU A 111 -18.80 -1.26 -3.86
N LYS A 112 -19.55 -0.42 -4.57
CA LYS A 112 -20.43 -0.87 -5.64
C LYS A 112 -19.60 -1.52 -6.76
N PRO A 113 -20.09 -2.59 -7.43
CA PRO A 113 -19.32 -3.32 -8.44
C PRO A 113 -18.75 -2.47 -9.58
N TYR A 114 -19.44 -1.39 -9.98
CA TYR A 114 -18.94 -0.51 -11.05
C TYR A 114 -17.70 0.29 -10.65
N ILE A 115 -17.55 0.63 -9.36
CA ILE A 115 -16.35 1.31 -8.85
C ILE A 115 -15.16 0.36 -8.93
N LEU A 116 -15.35 -0.89 -8.49
CA LEU A 116 -14.31 -1.92 -8.54
C LEU A 116 -13.84 -2.17 -9.98
N ARG A 117 -14.77 -2.19 -10.94
CA ARG A 117 -14.46 -2.31 -12.38
C ARG A 117 -13.75 -1.10 -12.99
N SER A 118 -13.83 0.07 -12.35
CA SER A 118 -13.14 1.29 -12.81
C SER A 118 -11.74 1.47 -12.22
N LEU A 119 -11.34 0.62 -11.27
CA LEU A 119 -10.01 0.69 -10.67
C LEU A 119 -8.95 0.35 -11.72
N GLN A 120 -7.84 1.07 -11.66
CA GLN A 120 -6.64 0.71 -12.41
C GLN A 120 -5.95 -0.49 -11.77
N ASP A 121 -5.13 -1.23 -12.52
CA ASP A 121 -4.41 -2.42 -12.03
C ASP A 121 -3.54 -2.14 -10.78
N PHE A 122 -3.12 -0.88 -10.66
CA PHE A 122 -2.27 -0.37 -9.58
C PHE A 122 -3.05 0.09 -8.34
N GLN A 123 -4.37 0.22 -8.46
CA GLN A 123 -5.25 0.68 -7.40
C GLN A 123 -5.74 -0.49 -6.57
N LYS A 124 -5.73 -0.30 -5.26
CA LYS A 124 -6.04 -1.35 -4.30
C LYS A 124 -7.10 -0.84 -3.33
N VAL A 125 -7.99 -1.75 -2.93
CA VAL A 125 -9.08 -1.50 -1.99
C VAL A 125 -9.05 -2.56 -0.91
N ASN A 126 -9.48 -2.21 0.30
CA ASN A 126 -9.51 -3.10 1.46
C ASN A 126 -10.74 -4.02 1.53
N HIS A 127 -11.56 -4.09 0.47
CA HIS A 127 -12.75 -4.94 0.40
C HIS A 127 -12.74 -5.80 -0.86
N PHE A 128 -13.01 -7.09 -0.69
CA PHE A 128 -13.33 -7.96 -1.82
C PHE A 128 -14.70 -7.61 -2.41
N PRO A 129 -14.91 -7.87 -3.73
CA PRO A 129 -16.23 -7.81 -4.34
C PRO A 129 -17.24 -8.69 -3.59
N ARG A 130 -18.48 -8.22 -3.46
CA ARG A 130 -19.64 -9.02 -3.05
C ARG A 130 -20.50 -9.38 -4.25
#